data_AF-A0A078IGS6-F1
#
_entry.id   AF-A0A078IGS6-F1
#
_cell.length_a   1.000
_cell.length_b   1.000
_cell.length_c   1.000
_cell.angle_alpha   90.00
_cell.angle_beta   90.00
_cell.angle_gamma   90.00
#
_symmetry.space_group_name_H-M   'P 1'
#
loop_
_entity.id
_entity.type
_entity.pdbx_description
1 polymer ?
#
loop_
_entity_poly.entity_id
_entity_poly.type
_entity_poly.pdbx_seq_one_letter_code
_entity_poly.pdbx_strand_id
1 'polypeptide(L)'
;MPNGSLDMWLHPDEVEEIHEDLTAHVSDFGLAQILLKFDQEYFLNQLSSAGVRGTIGYAAPEYGMGGQVSTHGDMYSFGILLLEMFSGKRPTNELFGGNFTLYSYIESALPGRVLDVADEAVLHNGLRIGFPVADCLKLVFEVGLRCCEEYPVNRLAMGEALKELITIREKFFRSKRRARH
;
A
#
# COMPACT_ATOMS: atom_id res chain seq x y z
N MET A 1 9.97 -35.50 -27.28
CA MET A 1 10.83 -35.46 -26.08
C MET A 1 12.27 -35.34 -26.56
N PRO A 2 13.21 -34.61 -25.92
CA PRO A 2 13.11 -33.91 -24.63
C PRO A 2 13.88 -32.55 -24.54
N ASN A 3 13.65 -31.84 -23.43
CA ASN A 3 14.55 -30.87 -22.79
C ASN A 3 14.83 -29.52 -23.50
N GLY A 4 13.84 -28.63 -23.51
CA GLY A 4 14.08 -27.19 -23.66
C GLY A 4 13.69 -26.51 -22.35
N SER A 5 14.68 -26.21 -21.51
CA SER A 5 14.48 -25.47 -20.26
C SER A 5 13.76 -24.16 -20.55
N LEU A 6 12.79 -23.79 -19.70
CA LEU A 6 12.10 -22.50 -19.76
C LEU A 6 13.01 -21.32 -19.35
N ASP A 7 14.28 -21.59 -19.05
CA ASP A 7 15.29 -20.61 -18.59
C ASP A 7 15.85 -19.69 -19.70
N MET A 8 15.35 -19.76 -20.94
CA MET A 8 15.83 -18.90 -22.03
C MET A 8 14.88 -17.76 -22.45
N TRP A 9 13.73 -17.60 -21.78
CA TRP A 9 12.77 -16.55 -22.13
C TRP A 9 12.41 -15.62 -20.97
N LEU A 10 13.22 -15.61 -19.91
CA LEU A 10 13.20 -14.56 -18.89
C LEU A 10 14.57 -13.92 -18.87
N HIS A 11 14.63 -12.65 -19.27
CA HIS A 11 15.85 -11.85 -19.14
C HIS A 11 16.20 -11.74 -17.65
N PRO A 12 17.44 -12.07 -17.23
CA PRO A 12 17.87 -12.04 -15.83
C PRO A 12 17.73 -10.67 -15.17
N ASP A 13 17.69 -9.60 -15.97
CA ASP A 13 17.74 -8.22 -15.51
C ASP A 13 16.40 -7.69 -14.96
N GLU A 14 15.29 -8.44 -15.10
CA GLU A 14 14.01 -8.08 -14.46
C GLU A 14 13.80 -8.74 -13.07
N VAL A 15 14.71 -9.62 -12.64
CA VAL A 15 14.56 -10.39 -11.38
C VAL A 15 15.51 -9.90 -10.28
N GLU A 16 16.39 -8.94 -10.55
CA GLU A 16 17.28 -8.35 -9.54
C GLU A 16 16.98 -6.86 -9.32
N GLU A 17 16.00 -6.56 -8.47
CA GLU A 17 16.13 -5.41 -7.57
C GLU A 17 15.40 -5.68 -6.25
N ILE A 18 15.72 -6.83 -5.64
CA ILE A 18 15.54 -7.01 -4.21
C ILE A 18 16.94 -6.93 -3.64
N HIS A 19 17.37 -5.72 -3.26
CA HIS A 19 18.60 -5.56 -2.52
C HIS A 19 18.58 -6.47 -1.27
N GLU A 20 19.76 -6.87 -0.77
CA GLU A 20 19.90 -7.70 0.43
C GLU A 20 19.30 -7.05 1.69
N ASP A 21 18.95 -5.76 1.63
CA ASP A 21 17.92 -5.15 2.47
C ASP A 21 16.59 -5.15 1.69
N LEU A 22 15.52 -5.69 2.25
CA LEU A 22 14.15 -5.62 1.70
C LEU A 22 13.62 -4.17 1.73
N THR A 23 14.37 -3.25 1.15
CA THR A 23 14.08 -1.84 0.99
C THR A 23 13.19 -1.70 -0.24
N ALA A 24 11.96 -1.27 0.00
CA ALA A 24 11.03 -0.99 -1.09
C ALA A 24 11.47 0.29 -1.81
N HIS A 25 11.74 0.17 -3.12
CA HIS A 25 11.99 1.29 -4.02
C HIS A 25 10.73 1.58 -4.84
N VAL A 26 10.35 2.86 -4.94
CA VAL A 26 9.27 3.28 -5.85
C VAL A 26 9.89 3.50 -7.23
N SER A 27 9.56 2.65 -8.20
CA SER A 27 10.18 2.65 -9.53
C SER A 27 9.25 3.11 -10.67
N ASP A 28 7.93 3.09 -10.49
CA ASP A 28 6.97 3.49 -11.51
C ASP A 28 6.48 4.93 -11.32
N PHE A 29 7.15 5.86 -12.01
CA PHE A 29 6.76 7.27 -12.11
C PHE A 29 6.03 7.60 -13.42
N GLY A 30 5.54 6.60 -14.18
CA GLY A 30 4.92 6.81 -15.50
C GLY A 30 3.70 7.73 -15.49
N LEU A 31 3.12 7.98 -14.32
CA LEU A 31 2.01 8.91 -14.08
C LEU A 31 2.38 10.09 -13.15
N ALA A 32 3.62 10.17 -12.66
CA ALA A 32 4.04 11.20 -11.72
C ALA A 32 4.06 12.58 -12.42
N GLN A 33 3.36 13.55 -11.84
CA GLN A 33 3.35 14.94 -12.32
C GLN A 33 3.99 15.86 -11.29
N ILE A 34 4.99 16.63 -11.72
CA ILE A 34 5.63 17.66 -10.91
C ILE A 34 4.72 18.88 -10.88
N LEU A 35 4.07 19.12 -9.74
CA LEU A 35 3.25 20.32 -9.52
C LEU A 35 4.15 21.52 -9.18
N LEU A 36 4.56 22.28 -10.20
CA LEU A 36 5.22 23.56 -10.01
C LEU A 36 4.20 24.64 -9.63
N LYS A 37 4.36 25.20 -8.44
CA LYS A 37 3.45 26.17 -7.80
C LYS A 37 3.26 27.50 -8.55
N PHE A 38 3.92 27.68 -9.70
CA PHE A 38 3.99 28.96 -10.42
C PHE A 38 3.13 29.04 -11.69
N ASP A 39 2.51 27.94 -12.16
CA ASP A 39 1.83 27.96 -13.46
C ASP A 39 0.45 27.24 -13.44
N GLN A 40 -0.39 27.68 -12.52
CA GLN A 40 -1.74 27.14 -12.29
C GLN A 40 -2.64 27.23 -13.54
N GLU A 41 -2.42 28.22 -14.41
CA GLU A 41 -3.19 28.42 -15.66
C GLU A 41 -2.79 27.44 -16.77
N TYR A 42 -1.50 27.14 -16.95
CA TYR A 42 -1.04 26.15 -17.92
C TYR A 42 -1.40 24.72 -17.48
N PHE A 43 -1.42 24.48 -16.16
CA PHE A 43 -1.81 23.22 -15.54
C PHE A 43 -3.28 22.86 -15.83
N LEU A 44 -4.23 23.79 -15.63
CA LEU A 44 -5.66 23.54 -15.88
C LEU A 44 -5.96 23.13 -17.35
N ASN A 45 -5.20 23.66 -18.31
CA ASN A 45 -5.40 23.35 -19.72
C ASN A 45 -4.93 21.94 -20.11
N GLN A 46 -3.88 21.40 -19.46
CA GLN A 46 -3.43 20.02 -19.70
C GLN A 46 -4.29 18.97 -18.99
N LEU A 47 -4.99 19.36 -17.92
CA LEU A 47 -5.86 18.47 -17.16
C LEU A 47 -7.22 18.22 -17.82
N SER A 48 -7.51 18.88 -18.95
CA SER A 48 -8.77 18.73 -19.69
C SER A 48 -8.88 17.43 -20.50
N SER A 49 -7.86 16.56 -20.45
CA SER A 49 -7.92 15.20 -20.99
C SER A 49 -8.82 14.34 -20.10
N ALA A 50 -10.08 14.19 -20.52
CA ALA A 50 -11.19 13.49 -19.86
C ALA A 50 -11.04 11.95 -19.89
N GLY A 51 -9.95 11.44 -19.31
CA GLY A 51 -9.77 10.01 -19.02
C GLY A 51 -9.82 9.77 -17.51
N VAL A 52 -10.39 8.64 -17.09
CA VAL A 52 -10.29 8.17 -15.70
C VAL A 52 -8.82 8.10 -15.31
N ARG A 53 -8.43 8.80 -14.24
CA ARG A 53 -7.04 8.86 -13.78
C ARG A 53 -6.81 7.87 -12.64
N GLY A 54 -5.75 7.09 -12.77
CA GLY A 54 -5.28 6.13 -11.76
C GLY A 54 -5.62 4.67 -12.07
N THR A 55 -5.03 3.78 -11.28
CA THR A 55 -5.21 2.32 -11.40
C THR A 55 -6.47 1.88 -10.67
N ILE A 56 -7.29 1.03 -11.30
CA ILE A 56 -8.54 0.50 -10.71
C ILE A 56 -8.23 -0.15 -9.35
N GLY A 57 -8.99 0.23 -8.33
CA GLY A 57 -8.83 -0.25 -6.96
C GLY A 57 -7.85 0.57 -6.11
N TYR A 58 -6.92 1.30 -6.73
CA TYR A 58 -5.94 2.16 -6.04
C TYR A 58 -6.25 3.66 -6.20
N ALA A 59 -6.95 4.04 -7.26
CA ALA A 59 -7.33 5.42 -7.52
C ALA A 59 -8.22 5.96 -6.39
N ALA A 60 -7.88 7.16 -5.91
CA ALA A 60 -8.70 7.87 -4.93
C ALA A 60 -10.10 8.17 -5.50
N PRO A 61 -11.16 8.08 -4.70
CA PRO A 61 -12.54 8.20 -5.18
C PRO A 61 -12.81 9.52 -5.93
N GLU A 62 -12.16 10.61 -5.51
CA GLU A 62 -12.29 11.91 -6.15
C GLU A 62 -11.73 11.95 -7.58
N TYR A 63 -10.78 11.08 -7.95
CA TYR A 63 -10.24 11.02 -9.31
C TYR A 63 -11.30 10.52 -10.31
N GLY A 64 -12.22 9.66 -9.87
CA GLY A 64 -13.38 9.24 -10.68
C GLY A 64 -14.42 10.36 -10.89
N MET A 65 -14.36 11.43 -10.09
CA MET A 65 -15.23 12.59 -10.17
C MET A 65 -14.58 13.80 -10.87
N GLY A 66 -13.44 13.60 -11.54
CA GLY A 66 -12.68 14.67 -12.20
C GLY A 66 -11.72 15.43 -11.28
N GLY A 67 -11.45 14.89 -10.09
CA GLY A 67 -10.42 15.39 -9.17
C GLY A 67 -9.04 15.40 -9.81
N GLN A 68 -8.22 16.38 -9.41
CA GLN A 68 -6.86 16.53 -9.91
C GLN A 68 -5.88 15.67 -9.12
N VAL A 69 -4.79 15.26 -9.77
CA VAL A 69 -3.69 14.55 -9.12
C VAL A 69 -3.19 15.38 -7.93
N SER A 70 -3.09 14.75 -6.77
CA SER A 70 -2.74 15.41 -5.52
C SER A 70 -2.01 14.47 -4.56
N THR A 71 -1.28 15.07 -3.62
CA THR A 71 -0.64 14.34 -2.52
C THR A 71 -1.63 13.52 -1.69
N HIS A 72 -2.89 13.96 -1.59
CA HIS A 72 -3.92 13.20 -0.86
C HIS A 72 -4.38 11.97 -1.65
N GLY A 73 -4.40 12.03 -2.98
CA GLY A 73 -4.73 10.86 -3.79
C GLY A 73 -3.57 9.85 -3.84
N ASP A 74 -2.33 10.33 -3.76
CA ASP A 74 -1.16 9.47 -3.56
C ASP A 74 -1.22 8.77 -2.19
N MET A 75 -1.62 9.50 -1.14
CA MET A 75 -1.83 8.92 0.20
C MET A 75 -2.92 7.85 0.22
N TYR A 76 -4.01 8.05 -0.53
CA TYR A 76 -5.04 7.03 -0.67
C TYR A 76 -4.48 5.76 -1.32
N SER A 77 -3.77 5.90 -2.44
CA SER A 77 -3.14 4.78 -3.15
C SER A 77 -2.14 4.04 -2.25
N PHE A 78 -1.34 4.78 -1.48
CA PHE A 78 -0.42 4.23 -0.48
C PHE A 78 -1.17 3.45 0.62
N GLY A 79 -2.29 3.97 1.12
CA GLY A 79 -3.13 3.27 2.09
C GLY A 79 -3.62 1.93 1.55
N ILE A 80 -4.18 1.91 0.34
CA ILE A 80 -4.63 0.66 -0.31
C ILE A 80 -3.48 -0.34 -0.48
N LEU A 81 -2.31 0.11 -0.92
CA LEU A 81 -1.12 -0.74 -1.08
C LEU A 81 -0.68 -1.34 0.26
N LEU A 82 -0.72 -0.55 1.34
CA LEU A 82 -0.39 -1.03 2.68
C LEU A 82 -1.37 -2.10 3.14
N LEU A 83 -2.67 -1.92 2.89
CA LEU A 83 -3.69 -2.92 3.20
C LEU A 83 -3.50 -4.20 2.38
N GLU A 84 -3.23 -4.08 1.08
CA GLU A 84 -2.95 -5.21 0.19
C GLU A 84 -1.74 -6.01 0.66
N MET A 85 -0.63 -5.35 1.00
CA MET A 85 0.63 -5.98 1.40
C MET A 85 0.46 -6.91 2.61
N PHE A 86 -0.32 -6.49 3.60
CA PHE A 86 -0.49 -7.24 4.84
C PHE A 86 -1.69 -8.19 4.83
N SER A 87 -2.62 -8.05 3.88
CA SER A 87 -3.75 -8.96 3.70
C SER A 87 -3.52 -10.01 2.61
N GLY A 88 -2.56 -9.77 1.71
CA GLY A 88 -2.36 -10.60 0.52
C GLY A 88 -3.51 -10.50 -0.49
N LYS A 89 -4.41 -9.51 -0.35
CA LYS A 89 -5.59 -9.34 -1.20
C LYS A 89 -5.48 -8.09 -2.06
N ARG A 90 -5.48 -8.29 -3.37
CA ARG A 90 -5.56 -7.20 -4.35
C ARG A 90 -6.88 -6.43 -4.18
N PRO A 91 -6.90 -5.10 -4.31
CA PRO A 91 -8.15 -4.33 -4.27
C PRO A 91 -9.14 -4.69 -5.39
N THR A 92 -8.67 -5.37 -6.44
CA THR A 92 -9.46 -5.90 -7.55
C THR A 92 -9.83 -7.38 -7.41
N ASN A 93 -9.59 -7.99 -6.25
CA ASN A 93 -9.96 -9.37 -5.99
C ASN A 93 -11.48 -9.58 -6.20
N GLU A 94 -11.88 -10.73 -6.75
CA GLU A 94 -13.28 -11.09 -7.05
C GLU A 94 -14.20 -11.07 -5.82
N LEU A 95 -13.63 -11.17 -4.62
CA LEU A 95 -14.35 -11.01 -3.36
C LEU A 95 -14.91 -9.59 -3.17
N PHE A 96 -14.34 -8.60 -3.86
CA PHE A 96 -14.70 -7.20 -3.74
C PHE A 96 -15.58 -6.75 -4.91
N GLY A 97 -16.58 -5.92 -4.60
CA GLY A 97 -17.56 -5.45 -5.59
C GLY A 97 -18.60 -4.51 -4.98
N GLY A 98 -19.07 -3.58 -5.81
CA GLY A 98 -20.00 -2.53 -5.36
C GLY A 98 -19.41 -1.74 -4.19
N ASN A 99 -20.09 -1.76 -3.06
CA ASN A 99 -19.65 -1.06 -1.85
C ASN A 99 -18.73 -1.90 -0.94
N PHE A 100 -18.49 -3.17 -1.27
CA PHE A 100 -17.61 -4.04 -0.49
C PHE A 100 -16.20 -3.99 -1.09
N THR A 101 -15.33 -3.24 -0.42
CA THR A 101 -13.96 -2.95 -0.85
C THR A 101 -12.94 -3.53 0.12
N LEU A 102 -11.66 -3.57 -0.30
CA LEU A 102 -10.54 -3.92 0.59
C LEU A 102 -10.55 -3.08 1.88
N TYR A 103 -10.87 -1.78 1.78
CA TYR A 103 -11.04 -0.91 2.94
C TYR A 103 -12.08 -1.48 3.92
N SER A 104 -13.32 -1.68 3.45
CA SER A 104 -14.42 -2.15 4.31
C SER A 104 -14.18 -3.56 4.87
N TYR A 105 -13.49 -4.41 4.10
CA TYR A 105 -13.11 -5.76 4.52
C TYR A 105 -12.17 -5.71 5.73
N ILE A 106 -11.11 -4.89 5.66
CA ILE A 106 -10.17 -4.72 6.76
C ILE A 106 -10.82 -3.99 7.95
N GLU A 107 -11.54 -2.91 7.70
CA GLU A 107 -12.23 -2.13 8.72
C GLU A 107 -13.17 -3.01 9.57
N SER A 108 -13.98 -3.85 8.92
CA SER A 108 -14.92 -4.76 9.59
C SER A 108 -14.24 -5.87 10.41
N ALA A 109 -12.96 -6.15 10.16
CA ALA A 109 -12.21 -7.22 10.79
C ALA A 109 -11.32 -6.75 11.94
N LEU A 110 -10.96 -5.47 11.98
CA LEU A 110 -10.17 -4.89 13.08
C LEU A 110 -10.75 -5.17 14.48
N PRO A 111 -12.09 -5.19 14.69
CA PRO A 111 -12.69 -5.63 15.95
C PRO A 111 -12.53 -7.15 16.17
N GLY A 112 -11.35 -7.56 16.62
CA GLY A 112 -11.09 -8.92 17.12
C GLY A 112 -10.88 -10.01 16.07
N ARG A 113 -10.90 -9.68 14.77
CA ARG A 113 -10.75 -10.63 13.65
C ARG A 113 -9.58 -10.26 12.72
N VAL A 114 -8.60 -9.51 13.22
CA VAL A 114 -7.46 -9.02 12.43
C VAL A 114 -6.64 -10.14 11.79
N LEU A 115 -6.57 -11.31 12.43
CA LEU A 115 -5.86 -12.47 11.90
C LEU A 115 -6.59 -13.11 10.72
N ASP A 116 -7.92 -13.00 10.64
CA ASP A 116 -8.73 -13.62 9.60
C ASP A 116 -8.57 -12.94 8.23
N VAL A 117 -8.05 -11.71 8.24
CA VAL A 117 -7.87 -10.88 7.04
C VAL A 117 -6.40 -10.68 6.67
N ALA A 118 -5.49 -11.25 7.44
CA ALA A 118 -4.06 -11.16 7.22
C ALA A 118 -3.58 -12.19 6.20
N ASP A 119 -2.48 -11.86 5.53
CA ASP A 119 -1.79 -12.80 4.65
C ASP A 119 -1.25 -14.01 5.42
N GLU A 120 -1.45 -15.22 4.88
CA GLU A 120 -1.04 -16.46 5.54
C GLU A 120 0.48 -16.54 5.75
N ALA A 121 1.29 -16.03 4.82
CA ALA A 121 2.74 -16.04 4.96
C ALA A 121 3.19 -15.08 6.07
N VAL A 122 2.54 -13.91 6.21
CA VAL A 122 2.76 -12.99 7.33
C VAL A 122 2.44 -13.66 8.67
N LEU A 123 1.30 -14.34 8.76
CA LEU A 123 0.91 -15.08 9.98
C LEU A 123 1.89 -16.19 10.32
N HIS A 124 2.21 -17.04 9.36
CA HIS A 124 3.10 -18.18 9.54
C HIS A 124 4.49 -17.73 10.00
N ASN A 125 5.06 -16.69 9.37
CA ASN A 125 6.35 -16.15 9.76
C ASN A 125 6.32 -15.51 11.15
N GLY A 126 5.25 -14.77 11.48
CA GLY A 126 5.07 -14.15 12.79
C GLY A 126 5.00 -15.18 13.91
N LEU A 127 4.17 -16.22 13.75
CA LEU A 127 4.02 -17.29 14.74
C LEU A 127 5.33 -18.06 14.97
N ARG A 128 6.08 -18.37 13.89
CA ARG A 128 7.37 -19.09 13.97
C ARG A 128 8.40 -18.38 14.85
N ILE A 129 8.42 -17.05 14.85
CA ILE A 129 9.41 -16.26 15.60
C ILE A 129 8.87 -15.70 16.93
N GLY A 130 7.67 -16.15 17.35
CA GLY A 130 6.98 -15.67 18.55
C GLY A 130 6.64 -14.18 18.49
N PHE A 131 6.37 -13.64 17.30
CA PHE A 131 6.03 -12.25 17.10
C PHE A 131 4.56 -12.00 17.46
N PRO A 132 4.22 -10.90 18.17
CA PRO A 132 2.85 -10.52 18.47
C PRO A 132 2.16 -9.96 17.21
N VAL A 133 1.90 -10.84 16.24
CA VAL A 133 1.46 -10.49 14.89
C VAL A 133 0.10 -9.79 14.89
N ALA A 134 -0.83 -10.21 15.75
CA ALA A 134 -2.15 -9.60 15.87
C ALA A 134 -2.07 -8.10 16.23
N ASP A 135 -1.29 -7.76 17.25
CA ASP A 135 -1.14 -6.37 17.71
C ASP A 135 -0.42 -5.50 16.69
N CYS A 136 0.59 -6.05 16.01
CA CYS A 136 1.31 -5.34 14.96
C CYS A 136 0.41 -5.07 13.76
N LEU A 137 -0.29 -6.10 13.27
CA LEU A 137 -1.19 -5.97 12.13
C LEU A 137 -2.32 -4.98 12.41
N LYS A 138 -2.89 -5.02 13.62
CA LYS A 138 -3.92 -4.06 14.02
C LYS A 138 -3.43 -2.62 13.83
N LEU A 139 -2.24 -2.30 14.34
CA LEU A 139 -1.68 -0.95 14.24
C LEU A 139 -1.33 -0.57 12.79
N VAL A 140 -0.80 -1.51 12.00
CA VAL A 140 -0.48 -1.25 10.58
C VAL A 140 -1.74 -1.02 9.75
N PHE A 141 -2.78 -1.82 9.95
CA PHE A 141 -4.06 -1.65 9.27
C PHE A 141 -4.76 -0.35 9.69
N GLU A 142 -4.68 0.06 10.96
CA GLU A 142 -5.18 1.37 11.41
C GLU A 142 -4.47 2.56 10.74
N VAL A 143 -3.18 2.43 10.41
CA VAL A 143 -2.48 3.41 9.57
C VAL A 143 -3.01 3.36 8.14
N GLY A 144 -3.10 2.16 7.55
CA GLY A 144 -3.58 1.96 6.18
C GLY A 144 -4.96 2.58 5.95
N LEU A 145 -5.94 2.27 6.81
CA LEU A 145 -7.29 2.81 6.74
C LEU A 145 -7.30 4.35 6.84
N ARG A 146 -6.54 4.93 7.76
CA ARG A 146 -6.45 6.40 7.85
C ARG A 146 -5.75 7.05 6.67
N CYS A 147 -4.86 6.34 5.96
CA CYS A 147 -4.26 6.85 4.72
C CYS A 147 -5.26 6.85 3.55
N CYS A 148 -6.20 5.91 3.51
CA CYS A 148 -7.19 5.76 2.45
C CYS A 148 -8.64 6.07 2.88
N GLU A 149 -8.80 7.03 3.79
CA GLU A 149 -10.10 7.65 4.09
C GLU A 149 -10.80 8.18 2.83
N GLU A 150 -12.13 8.10 2.81
CA GLU A 150 -12.93 8.55 1.66
C GLU A 150 -12.68 10.04 1.35
N TYR A 151 -12.68 10.87 2.40
CA TYR A 151 -12.46 12.30 2.27
C TYR A 151 -10.97 12.69 2.36
N PRO A 152 -10.41 13.41 1.37
CA PRO A 152 -8.99 13.79 1.35
C PRO A 152 -8.49 14.45 2.64
N VAL A 153 -9.27 15.36 3.21
CA VAL A 153 -8.93 16.11 4.45
C VAL A 153 -8.75 15.22 5.68
N ASN A 154 -9.32 14.03 5.69
CA ASN A 154 -9.22 13.10 6.81
C ASN A 154 -8.01 12.15 6.67
N ARG A 155 -7.36 12.13 5.50
CA ARG A 155 -6.24 11.23 5.24
C ARG A 155 -5.01 11.70 6.00
N LEU A 156 -4.24 10.75 6.55
CA LEU A 156 -2.93 11.06 7.13
C LEU A 156 -2.03 11.75 6.11
N ALA A 157 -1.27 12.76 6.55
CA ALA A 157 -0.16 13.24 5.75
C ALA A 157 0.96 12.19 5.71
N MET A 158 1.72 12.14 4.61
CA MET A 158 2.80 11.16 4.44
C MET A 158 3.80 11.15 5.61
N GLY A 159 4.17 12.34 6.12
CA GLY A 159 5.07 12.46 7.26
C GLY A 159 4.50 11.87 8.56
N GLU A 160 3.18 11.96 8.76
CA GLU A 160 2.49 11.37 9.92
C GLU A 160 2.43 9.85 9.78
N ALA A 161 2.00 9.34 8.62
CA ALA A 161 2.00 7.92 8.32
C ALA A 161 3.39 7.29 8.51
N LEU A 162 4.44 7.95 8.00
CA LEU A 162 5.83 7.51 8.19
C LEU A 162 6.23 7.46 9.66
N LYS A 163 5.91 8.51 10.43
CA LYS A 163 6.21 8.57 11.86
C LYS A 163 5.53 7.43 12.63
N GLU A 164 4.28 7.14 12.32
CA GLU A 164 3.55 6.06 12.97
C GLU A 164 4.09 4.68 12.59
N LEU A 165 4.38 4.43 11.31
CA LEU A 165 4.99 3.18 10.86
C LEU A 165 6.37 2.95 11.47
N ILE A 166 7.19 4.00 11.60
CA ILE A 166 8.46 3.93 12.34
C ILE A 166 8.21 3.56 13.80
N THR A 167 7.22 4.19 14.45
CA THR A 167 6.89 3.91 15.86
C THR A 167 6.46 2.45 16.05
N ILE A 168 5.62 1.92 15.14
CA ILE A 168 5.22 0.51 15.12
C ILE A 168 6.45 -0.39 14.96
N ARG A 169 7.30 -0.11 13.96
CA ARG A 169 8.53 -0.87 13.73
C ARG A 169 9.42 -0.88 14.97
N GLU A 170 9.61 0.25 15.63
CA GLU A 170 10.43 0.33 16.84
C GLU A 170 9.82 -0.47 17.99
N LYS A 171 8.50 -0.37 18.21
CA LYS A 171 7.78 -1.12 19.25
C LYS A 171 8.01 -2.64 19.14
N PHE A 172 7.97 -3.18 17.92
CA PHE A 172 8.01 -4.62 17.73
C PHE A 172 9.39 -5.19 17.36
N PHE A 173 10.26 -4.42 16.70
CA PHE A 173 11.53 -4.92 16.16
C PHE A 173 12.78 -4.41 16.88
N ARG A 174 12.74 -3.31 17.65
CA ARG A 174 13.91 -2.86 18.44
C ARG A 174 14.08 -3.59 19.78
N SER A 175 13.01 -4.14 20.33
CA SER A 175 13.00 -4.84 21.62
C SER A 175 13.87 -6.11 21.66
N LYS A 176 14.30 -6.65 20.51
CA LYS A 176 15.18 -7.84 20.43
C LYS A 176 16.69 -7.53 20.51
N ARG A 177 17.14 -6.27 20.46
CA ARG A 177 18.59 -5.92 20.51
C ARG A 177 19.17 -5.80 21.93
N ARG A 178 18.34 -5.68 22.97
CA ARG A 178 18.82 -5.52 24.37
C ARG A 178 18.97 -6.82 25.16
N ALA A 179 18.52 -7.97 24.64
CA ALA A 179 18.62 -9.27 25.32
C ALA A 179 19.86 -10.09 24.95
N ARG A 180 20.80 -9.50 24.20
CA ARG A 180 22.10 -10.10 23.84
C ARG A 180 23.23 -9.17 24.28
N HIS A 181 23.42 -9.04 25.58
CA HIS A 181 24.65 -8.55 26.19
C HIS A 181 24.82 -9.17 27.57
#